data_AF-A0A8S3UX65-F1
#
_entry.id   AF-A0A8S3UX65-F1
#
_cell.length_a   1.000
_cell.length_b   1.000
_cell.length_c   1.000
_cell.angle_alpha   90.00
_cell.angle_beta   90.00
_cell.angle_gamma   90.00
#
_symmetry.space_group_name_H-M   'P 1'
#
loop_
_entity.id
_entity.type
_entity.pdbx_description
1 polymer ?
#
loop_
_entity_poly.entity_id
_entity_poly.type
_entity_poly.pdbx_seq_one_letter_code
_entity_poly.pdbx_strand_id
1 'polypeptide(L)'
;MSFPDIHKCMKLSSENIDLKRKYLKVKEQRDTYYKELQVFKQKENIDNLLKSYVTTRNTSCQTEPGRSWQPICFQKKKSEEAKENDADKTNKLLSMHNQMMRRYEKEVKLNMSHMETITDLNIQLSELERKLIDESEKHKKTQKELLDLHVGKHKKMAQKKEDTEDKYSHIKNECVKVKKENEKLKKELKGLDLGFFEEIEDIKFALQQSAKLNKEYEQTLRKMCVKFGIPYPHPEKNILGDRSKWK
;
A
#
# COMPACT_ATOMS: atom_id res chain seq x y z
N MET A 1 19.37 37.04 -13.39
CA MET A 1 18.73 35.71 -13.37
C MET A 1 17.27 35.90 -13.02
N SER A 2 16.34 35.41 -13.84
CA SER A 2 14.90 35.54 -13.58
C SER A 2 14.48 34.53 -12.51
N PHE A 3 13.77 35.00 -11.48
CA PHE A 3 13.19 34.10 -10.48
C PHE A 3 12.17 33.16 -11.15
N PRO A 4 12.20 31.85 -10.83
CA PRO A 4 11.23 30.91 -11.38
C PRO A 4 9.82 31.26 -10.90
N ASP A 5 8.85 31.08 -11.80
CA ASP A 5 7.42 31.17 -11.48
C ASP A 5 7.07 30.27 -10.27
N ILE A 6 6.30 30.83 -9.32
CA ILE A 6 5.86 30.17 -8.07
C ILE A 6 5.14 28.85 -8.39
N HIS A 7 4.35 28.79 -9.47
CA HIS A 7 3.67 27.57 -9.88
C HIS A 7 4.67 26.47 -10.30
N LYS A 8 5.80 26.85 -10.91
CA LYS A 8 6.87 25.93 -11.28
C LYS A 8 7.63 25.42 -10.05
N CYS A 9 7.88 26.28 -9.07
CA CYS A 9 8.46 25.89 -7.78
C CYS A 9 7.57 24.91 -7.00
N MET A 10 6.25 25.14 -6.99
CA MET A 10 5.29 24.23 -6.35
C MET A 10 5.26 22.86 -7.03
N LYS A 11 5.24 22.83 -8.37
CA LYS A 11 5.28 21.57 -9.13
C LYS A 11 6.57 20.79 -8.87
N LEU A 12 7.72 21.45 -8.95
CA LEU A 12 9.02 20.82 -8.67
C LEU A 12 9.14 20.33 -7.22
N SER A 13 8.50 21.02 -6.28
CA SER A 13 8.45 20.59 -4.87
C SER A 13 7.61 19.32 -4.71
N SER A 14 6.42 19.26 -5.32
CA SER A 14 5.60 18.03 -5.31
C SER A 14 6.31 16.85 -5.98
N GLU A 15 6.98 17.09 -7.11
CA GLU A 15 7.71 16.07 -7.83
C GLU A 15 8.92 15.58 -7.03
N ASN A 16 9.63 16.47 -6.33
CA ASN A 16 10.70 16.08 -5.41
C ASN A 16 10.21 15.21 -4.26
N ILE A 17 9.04 15.52 -3.71
CA ILE A 17 8.45 14.72 -2.63
C ILE A 17 8.12 13.31 -3.14
N ASP A 18 7.51 13.21 -4.32
CA ASP A 18 7.18 11.92 -4.91
C ASP A 18 8.42 11.11 -5.31
N LEU A 19 9.45 11.76 -5.84
CA LEU A 19 10.75 11.14 -6.13
C LEU A 19 11.44 10.63 -4.87
N LYS A 20 11.41 11.39 -3.77
CA LYS A 20 11.95 10.95 -2.47
C LYS A 20 11.21 9.71 -1.95
N ARG A 21 9.87 9.65 -2.07
CA ARG A 21 9.11 8.46 -1.69
C ARG A 21 9.46 7.25 -2.57
N LYS A 22 9.59 7.43 -3.88
CA LYS A 22 10.02 6.36 -4.80
C LYS A 22 11.42 5.86 -4.46
N TYR A 23 12.36 6.78 -4.21
CA TYR A 23 13.72 6.45 -3.82
C TYR A 23 13.76 5.63 -2.51
N LEU A 24 12.98 6.01 -1.50
CA LEU A 24 12.91 5.27 -0.24
C LEU A 24 12.40 3.84 -0.44
N LYS A 25 11.33 3.65 -1.23
CA LYS A 25 10.80 2.31 -1.54
C LYS A 25 11.83 1.44 -2.25
N VAL A 26 12.52 1.99 -3.25
CA VAL A 26 13.57 1.27 -3.99
C VAL A 26 14.75 0.95 -3.07
N LYS A 27 15.11 1.87 -2.17
CA LYS A 27 16.17 1.65 -1.18
C LYS A 27 15.83 0.51 -0.22
N GLU A 28 14.61 0.48 0.31
CA GLU A 28 14.13 -0.60 1.17
C GLU A 28 14.14 -1.96 0.46
N GLN A 29 13.68 -2.00 -0.80
CA GLN A 29 13.73 -3.22 -1.62
C GLN A 29 15.17 -3.69 -1.86
N ARG A 30 16.06 -2.77 -2.23
CA ARG A 30 17.48 -3.05 -2.40
C ARG A 30 18.09 -3.61 -1.11
N ASP A 31 17.81 -3.00 0.04
CA ASP A 31 18.35 -3.43 1.33
C ASP A 31 17.82 -4.81 1.73
N THR A 32 16.56 -5.12 1.37
CA THR A 32 15.96 -6.45 1.54
C THR A 32 16.66 -7.48 0.67
N TYR A 33 16.80 -7.22 -0.64
CA TYR A 33 17.51 -8.11 -1.56
C TYR A 33 18.98 -8.30 -1.18
N TYR A 34 19.64 -7.26 -0.66
CA TYR A 34 21.01 -7.38 -0.19
C TYR A 34 21.12 -8.34 1.02
N LYS A 35 20.16 -8.30 1.94
CA LYS A 35 20.09 -9.24 3.06
C LYS A 35 19.80 -10.67 2.58
N GLU A 36 18.85 -10.86 1.68
CA GLU A 36 18.55 -12.17 1.09
C GLU A 36 19.77 -12.77 0.38
N LEU A 37 20.48 -11.96 -0.41
CA LEU A 37 21.71 -12.37 -1.08
C LEU A 37 22.79 -12.81 -0.09
N GLN A 38 22.93 -12.13 1.04
CA GLN A 38 23.87 -12.52 2.09
C GLN A 38 23.49 -13.88 2.71
N VAL A 39 22.21 -14.13 2.97
CA VAL A 39 21.73 -15.42 3.47
C VAL A 39 21.99 -16.53 2.45
N PHE A 40 21.72 -16.29 1.16
CA PHE A 40 22.02 -17.27 0.11
C PHE A 40 23.52 -17.58 0.02
N LYS A 41 24.39 -16.57 0.07
CA LYS A 41 25.84 -16.78 0.09
C LYS A 41 26.30 -17.59 1.30
N GLN A 42 25.75 -17.33 2.49
CA GLN A 42 26.06 -18.10 3.69
C GLN A 42 25.60 -19.56 3.54
N LYS A 43 24.40 -19.78 3.01
CA LYS A 43 23.88 -21.12 2.75
C LYS A 43 24.73 -21.87 1.73
N GLU A 44 25.11 -21.22 0.63
CA GLU A 44 26.00 -21.80 -0.37
C GLU A 44 27.38 -22.14 0.22
N ASN A 45 27.91 -21.30 1.10
CA ASN A 45 29.17 -21.58 1.79
C ASN A 45 29.06 -22.81 2.71
N ILE A 46 27.96 -22.94 3.45
CA ILE A 46 27.67 -24.12 4.29
C ILE A 46 27.50 -25.37 3.40
N ASP A 47 26.75 -25.28 2.31
CA ASP A 47 26.55 -26.40 1.39
C ASP A 47 27.86 -26.83 0.73
N ASN A 48 28.74 -25.88 0.38
CA ASN A 48 30.08 -26.16 -0.14
C ASN A 48 30.98 -26.79 0.93
N LEU A 49 30.90 -26.33 2.18
CA LEU A 49 31.61 -26.94 3.30
C LEU A 49 31.10 -28.36 3.59
N LEU A 50 29.78 -28.60 3.52
CA LEU A 50 29.20 -29.93 3.67
C LEU A 50 29.59 -30.83 2.51
N LYS A 51 29.58 -30.34 1.27
CA LYS A 51 30.04 -31.08 0.10
C LYS A 51 31.51 -31.45 0.23
N SER A 52 32.38 -30.52 0.61
CA SER A 52 33.79 -30.82 0.85
C SER A 52 33.95 -31.80 2.01
N TYR A 53 33.23 -31.61 3.11
CA TYR A 53 33.28 -32.53 4.25
C TYR A 53 32.77 -33.93 3.92
N VAL A 54 31.79 -34.07 3.02
CA VAL A 54 31.26 -35.36 2.55
C VAL A 54 32.20 -36.00 1.52
N THR A 55 32.83 -35.22 0.64
CA THR A 55 33.78 -35.73 -0.37
C THR A 55 35.18 -35.99 0.19
N THR A 56 35.57 -35.31 1.27
CA THR A 56 36.81 -35.52 2.02
C THR A 56 36.59 -36.22 3.36
N ARG A 57 35.37 -36.73 3.64
CA ARG A 57 35.16 -37.62 4.78
C ARG A 57 35.98 -38.86 4.50
N ASN A 58 37.15 -38.94 5.13
CA ASN A 58 37.83 -40.21 5.33
C ASN A 58 36.81 -41.14 6.00
N THR A 59 36.32 -42.11 5.25
CA THR A 59 35.49 -43.24 5.67
C THR A 59 36.32 -44.22 6.51
N SER A 60 37.16 -43.71 7.42
CA SER A 60 37.99 -44.53 8.31
C SER A 60 37.37 -44.72 9.70
N CYS A 61 36.17 -44.17 9.95
CA CYS A 61 35.48 -44.39 11.21
C CYS A 61 34.00 -44.66 10.92
N GLN A 62 33.46 -45.72 11.51
CA GLN A 62 32.03 -46.07 11.59
C GLN A 62 31.52 -47.19 10.67
N THR A 63 32.40 -48.14 10.41
CA THR A 63 32.18 -49.58 10.61
C THR A 63 33.56 -50.15 10.40
N GLU A 64 34.24 -50.68 11.42
CA GLU A 64 35.33 -51.60 11.12
C GLU A 64 34.67 -52.93 10.72
N PRO A 65 34.68 -53.38 9.45
CA PRO A 65 34.47 -54.78 9.12
C PRO A 65 35.85 -55.46 9.07
N GLY A 66 36.73 -55.09 10.00
CA GLY A 66 38.18 -55.24 9.87
C GLY A 66 38.87 -55.92 11.04
N ARG A 67 38.15 -56.31 12.09
CA ARG A 67 38.60 -57.39 12.95
C ARG A 67 37.96 -58.66 12.44
N SER A 68 38.59 -59.22 11.41
CA SER A 68 38.56 -60.65 11.18
C SER A 68 38.56 -61.33 12.55
N TRP A 69 37.53 -62.12 12.83
CA TRP A 69 37.70 -63.29 13.67
C TRP A 69 38.90 -64.05 13.10
N GLN A 70 40.09 -63.75 13.60
CA GLN A 70 41.18 -64.69 13.44
C GLN A 70 40.78 -65.86 14.33
N PRO A 71 40.57 -67.07 13.78
CA PRO A 71 40.66 -68.23 14.61
C PRO A 71 42.03 -68.13 15.26
N ILE A 72 42.09 -68.22 16.59
CA ILE A 72 43.36 -68.44 17.27
C ILE A 72 43.90 -69.74 16.68
N CYS A 73 44.79 -69.63 15.70
CA CYS A 73 45.63 -70.73 15.28
C CYS A 73 46.47 -71.06 16.50
N PHE A 74 46.05 -72.08 17.25
CA PHE A 74 46.88 -72.73 18.24
C PHE A 74 48.11 -73.27 17.50
N GLN A 75 49.17 -72.46 17.47
CA GLN A 75 50.50 -73.00 17.25
C GLN A 75 50.76 -73.94 18.42
N LYS A 76 50.71 -75.24 18.13
CA LYS A 76 51.03 -76.31 19.06
C LYS A 76 52.52 -76.19 19.38
N LYS A 77 52.84 -75.35 20.37
CA LYS A 77 54.14 -75.39 21.05
C LYS A 77 54.20 -76.76 21.73
N LYS A 78 55.13 -77.62 21.30
CA LYS A 78 55.52 -78.81 22.06
C LYS A 78 56.02 -78.30 23.42
N SER A 79 55.17 -78.39 24.43
CA SER A 79 55.57 -78.33 25.82
C SER A 79 55.46 -79.74 26.37
N GLU A 80 56.53 -80.18 27.00
CA GLU A 80 56.67 -81.42 27.75
C GLU A 80 55.43 -81.69 28.61
N GLU A 81 55.00 -82.95 28.63
CA GLU A 81 53.90 -83.46 29.45
C GLU A 81 54.29 -83.39 30.94
N ALA A 82 54.19 -82.21 31.52
CA ALA A 82 53.95 -82.08 32.94
C ALA A 82 52.50 -82.50 33.20
N LYS A 83 52.28 -83.41 34.16
CA LYS A 83 50.96 -83.82 34.63
C LYS A 83 50.20 -82.59 35.13
N GLU A 84 49.46 -81.92 34.24
CA GLU A 84 48.59 -80.80 34.57
C GLU A 84 47.48 -81.33 35.49
N ASN A 85 47.49 -80.85 36.72
CA ASN A 85 46.58 -81.30 37.77
C ASN A 85 45.15 -80.95 37.35
N ASP A 86 44.16 -81.82 37.55
CA ASP A 86 42.76 -81.53 37.14
C ASP A 86 42.20 -80.26 37.82
N ALA A 87 42.78 -79.88 38.95
CA ALA A 87 42.54 -78.59 39.61
C ALA A 87 42.92 -77.37 38.74
N ASP A 88 43.99 -77.44 37.95
CA ASP A 88 44.44 -76.32 37.12
C ASP A 88 43.53 -76.12 35.89
N LYS A 89 43.04 -77.23 35.31
CA LYS A 89 42.06 -77.19 34.22
C LYS A 89 40.72 -76.63 34.67
N THR A 90 40.26 -77.03 35.84
CA THR A 90 39.02 -76.51 36.44
C THR A 90 39.17 -75.02 36.79
N ASN A 91 40.30 -74.60 37.38
CA ASN A 91 40.60 -73.19 37.64
C ASN A 91 40.64 -72.35 36.36
N LYS A 92 41.21 -72.87 35.28
CA LYS A 92 41.23 -72.20 33.97
C LYS A 92 39.82 -72.06 33.38
N LEU A 93 39.00 -73.09 33.46
CA LEU A 93 37.61 -73.05 33.01
C LEU A 93 36.78 -72.03 33.82
N LEU A 94 36.93 -72.02 35.15
CA LEU A 94 36.29 -71.04 36.02
C LEU A 94 36.73 -69.61 35.69
N SER A 95 38.02 -69.41 35.41
CA SER A 95 38.55 -68.11 34.99
C SER A 95 37.93 -67.63 33.66
N MET A 96 37.84 -68.51 32.66
CA MET A 96 37.18 -68.21 31.39
C MET A 96 35.68 -67.90 31.58
N HIS A 97 34.98 -68.68 32.40
CA HIS A 97 33.58 -68.45 32.71
C HIS A 97 33.37 -67.10 33.41
N ASN A 98 34.18 -66.78 34.42
CA ASN A 98 34.14 -65.49 35.11
C ASN A 98 34.43 -64.32 34.15
N GLN A 99 35.37 -64.50 33.22
CA GLN A 99 35.65 -63.48 32.21
C GLN A 99 34.45 -63.28 31.26
N MET A 100 33.80 -64.37 30.84
CA MET A 100 32.60 -64.33 30.02
C MET A 100 31.45 -63.64 30.74
N MET A 101 31.20 -63.98 32.01
CA MET A 101 30.17 -63.34 32.83
C MET A 101 30.40 -61.84 32.96
N ARG A 102 31.63 -61.39 33.21
CA ARG A 102 31.96 -59.95 33.25
C ARG A 102 31.74 -59.25 31.91
N ARG A 103 31.96 -59.92 30.77
CA ARG A 103 31.69 -59.34 29.44
C ARG A 103 30.17 -59.19 29.24
N TYR A 104 29.42 -60.23 29.58
CA TYR A 104 27.96 -60.21 29.50
C TYR A 104 27.35 -59.12 30.39
N GLU A 105 27.81 -58.99 31.65
CA GLU A 105 27.37 -57.93 32.55
C GLU A 105 27.62 -56.52 32.00
N LYS A 106 28.77 -56.30 31.35
CA LYS A 106 29.08 -55.02 30.70
C LYS A 106 28.15 -54.75 29.51
N GLU A 107 27.87 -55.77 28.71
CA GLU A 107 26.97 -55.66 27.56
C GLU A 107 25.52 -55.40 28.00
N VAL A 108 25.04 -56.06 29.06
CA VAL A 108 23.73 -55.79 29.66
C VAL A 108 23.64 -54.34 30.14
N LYS A 109 24.66 -53.82 30.85
CA LYS A 109 24.68 -52.42 31.29
C LYS A 109 24.68 -51.43 30.12
N LEU A 110 25.45 -51.73 29.08
CA LEU A 110 25.49 -50.90 27.88
C LEU A 110 24.13 -50.89 27.17
N ASN A 111 23.50 -52.06 27.01
CA ASN A 111 22.16 -52.16 26.42
C ASN A 111 21.11 -51.42 27.25
N MET A 112 21.22 -51.43 28.58
CA MET A 112 20.33 -50.67 29.44
C MET A 112 20.50 -49.16 29.22
N SER A 113 21.73 -48.67 29.11
CA SER A 113 22.02 -47.26 28.78
C SER A 113 21.53 -46.87 27.37
N HIS A 114 21.67 -47.76 26.39
CA HIS A 114 21.10 -47.54 25.06
C HIS A 114 19.56 -47.46 25.12
N MET A 115 18.92 -48.33 25.90
CA MET A 115 17.47 -48.32 26.08
C MET A 115 16.99 -47.01 26.71
N GLU A 116 17.67 -46.51 27.75
CA GLU A 116 17.40 -45.20 28.35
C GLU A 116 17.52 -44.06 27.33
N THR A 117 18.59 -44.08 26.51
CA THR A 117 18.77 -43.09 25.45
C THR A 117 17.66 -43.14 24.41
N ILE A 118 17.23 -44.34 24.00
CA ILE A 118 16.12 -44.54 23.07
C ILE A 118 14.81 -44.01 23.67
N THR A 119 14.56 -44.27 24.96
CA THR A 119 13.35 -43.75 25.63
C THR A 119 13.35 -42.24 25.69
N ASP A 120 14.49 -41.60 26.01
CA ASP A 120 14.60 -40.14 26.05
C ASP A 120 14.37 -39.51 24.67
N LEU A 121 14.97 -40.09 23.63
CA LEU A 121 14.78 -39.65 22.25
C LEU A 121 13.32 -39.81 21.80
N ASN A 122 12.65 -40.91 22.17
CA ASN A 122 11.23 -41.13 21.84
C ASN A 122 10.32 -40.10 22.53
N ILE A 123 10.63 -39.72 23.77
CA ILE A 123 9.92 -38.64 24.48
C ILE A 123 10.10 -37.33 23.70
N GLN A 124 11.34 -36.95 23.38
CA GLN A 124 11.63 -35.72 22.65
C GLN A 124 10.93 -35.69 21.28
N LEU A 125 10.92 -36.81 20.56
CA LEU A 125 10.25 -36.95 19.27
C LEU A 125 8.75 -36.68 19.43
N SER A 126 8.11 -37.32 20.41
CA SER A 126 6.67 -37.12 20.70
C SER A 126 6.35 -35.66 21.07
N GLU A 127 7.24 -34.99 21.82
CA GLU A 127 7.07 -33.58 22.16
C GLU A 127 7.18 -32.65 20.95
N LEU A 128 8.14 -32.93 20.05
CA LEU A 128 8.35 -32.17 18.82
C LEU A 128 7.18 -32.34 17.86
N GLU A 129 6.65 -33.57 17.72
CA GLU A 129 5.45 -33.83 16.91
C GLU A 129 4.25 -33.04 17.42
N ARG A 130 4.02 -33.02 18.74
CA ARG A 130 2.95 -32.21 19.35
C ARG A 130 3.13 -30.72 19.06
N LYS A 131 4.34 -30.17 19.23
CA LYS A 131 4.64 -28.76 18.91
C LYS A 131 4.39 -28.44 17.44
N LEU A 132 4.73 -29.35 16.53
CA LEU A 132 4.51 -29.19 15.10
C LEU A 132 3.00 -29.12 14.77
N ILE A 133 2.19 -29.97 15.40
CA ILE A 133 0.73 -29.96 15.25
C ILE A 133 0.16 -28.62 15.75
N ASP A 134 0.56 -28.17 16.94
CA ASP A 134 0.07 -26.91 17.53
C ASP A 134 0.40 -25.69 16.64
N GLU A 135 1.63 -25.60 16.13
CA GLU A 135 2.04 -24.51 15.23
C GLU A 135 1.32 -24.59 13.87
N SER A 136 1.09 -25.79 13.34
CA SER A 136 0.29 -25.99 12.12
C SER A 136 -1.16 -25.50 12.30
N GLU A 137 -1.79 -25.78 13.44
CA GLU A 137 -3.13 -25.28 13.74
C GLU A 137 -3.18 -23.75 13.91
N LYS A 138 -2.20 -23.17 14.62
CA LYS A 138 -2.08 -21.72 14.75
C LYS A 138 -1.92 -21.08 13.36
N HIS A 139 -1.06 -21.65 12.53
CA HIS A 139 -0.85 -21.17 11.17
C HIS A 139 -2.15 -21.18 10.35
N LYS A 140 -2.93 -22.27 10.41
CA LYS A 140 -4.24 -22.36 9.75
C LYS A 140 -5.22 -21.31 10.27
N LYS A 141 -5.27 -21.06 11.58
CA LYS A 141 -6.12 -20.02 12.19
C LYS A 141 -5.74 -18.63 11.69
N THR A 142 -4.46 -18.26 11.76
CA THR A 142 -3.97 -16.97 11.27
C THR A 142 -4.18 -16.81 9.76
N GLN A 143 -4.01 -17.87 8.97
CA GLN A 143 -4.28 -17.84 7.53
C GLN A 143 -5.76 -17.56 7.25
N LYS A 144 -6.67 -18.18 8.01
CA LYS A 144 -8.11 -17.93 7.90
C LYS A 144 -8.47 -16.50 8.26
N GLU A 145 -7.92 -15.97 9.36
CA GLU A 145 -8.12 -14.57 9.77
C GLU A 145 -7.62 -13.58 8.71
N LEU A 146 -6.46 -13.84 8.10
CA LEU A 146 -5.95 -13.03 7.00
C LEU A 146 -6.87 -13.02 5.78
N LEU A 147 -7.43 -14.19 5.42
CA LEU A 147 -8.40 -14.31 4.33
C LEU A 147 -9.68 -13.53 4.64
N ASP A 148 -10.23 -13.66 5.85
CA ASP A 148 -11.44 -12.94 6.27
C ASP A 148 -11.23 -11.41 6.25
N LEU A 149 -10.07 -10.94 6.71
CA LEU A 149 -9.67 -9.53 6.64
C LEU A 149 -9.50 -9.05 5.19
N HIS A 150 -8.97 -9.89 4.30
CA HIS A 150 -8.77 -9.56 2.89
C HIS A 150 -10.10 -9.45 2.15
N VAL A 151 -11.01 -10.42 2.32
CA VAL A 151 -12.36 -10.41 1.75
C VAL A 151 -13.16 -9.19 2.25
N GLY A 152 -13.09 -8.90 3.56
CA GLY A 152 -13.75 -7.73 4.16
C GLY A 152 -13.22 -6.39 3.63
N LYS A 153 -11.92 -6.27 3.36
CA LYS A 153 -11.31 -5.06 2.76
C LYS A 153 -11.69 -4.91 1.29
N HIS A 154 -11.66 -5.98 0.51
CA HIS A 154 -12.02 -5.93 -0.92
C HIS A 154 -13.48 -5.52 -1.12
N LYS A 155 -14.41 -6.06 -0.31
CA LYS A 155 -15.83 -5.68 -0.37
C LYS A 155 -16.05 -4.19 -0.04
N LYS A 156 -15.40 -3.68 1.01
CA LYS A 156 -15.49 -2.25 1.38
C LYS A 156 -14.85 -1.31 0.35
N MET A 157 -13.75 -1.73 -0.29
CA MET A 157 -13.11 -0.93 -1.34
C MET A 157 -13.90 -0.90 -2.64
N ALA A 158 -14.56 -2.01 -3.01
CA ALA A 158 -15.43 -2.06 -4.18
C ALA A 158 -16.61 -1.09 -4.02
N GLN A 159 -17.29 -1.14 -2.88
CA GLN A 159 -18.46 -0.31 -2.60
C GLN A 159 -18.12 1.19 -2.54
N LYS A 160 -16.94 1.54 -1.99
CA LYS A 160 -16.47 2.94 -1.96
C LYS A 160 -16.05 3.47 -3.35
N LYS A 161 -15.61 2.59 -4.25
CA LYS A 161 -15.30 2.96 -5.65
C LYS A 161 -16.59 3.25 -6.44
N GLU A 162 -17.60 2.41 -6.30
CA GLU A 162 -18.90 2.60 -6.97
C GLU A 162 -19.55 3.94 -6.57
N ASP A 163 -19.62 4.23 -5.26
CA ASP A 163 -20.15 5.50 -4.75
C ASP A 163 -19.38 6.75 -5.22
N THR A 164 -18.08 6.62 -5.54
CA THR A 164 -17.25 7.76 -5.98
C THR A 164 -17.32 7.96 -7.49
N GLU A 165 -17.43 6.89 -8.27
CA GLU A 165 -17.65 6.93 -9.71
C GLU A 165 -18.99 7.62 -10.03
N ASP A 166 -20.05 7.26 -9.30
CA ASP A 166 -21.39 7.84 -9.48
C ASP A 166 -21.42 9.33 -9.13
N LYS A 167 -20.81 9.72 -8.01
CA LYS A 167 -20.67 11.13 -7.62
C LYS A 167 -19.87 11.94 -8.63
N TYR A 168 -18.78 11.37 -9.16
CA TYR A 168 -17.97 12.01 -10.18
C TYR A 168 -18.75 12.21 -11.49
N SER A 169 -19.51 11.20 -11.91
CA SER A 169 -20.38 11.30 -13.09
C SER A 169 -21.43 12.40 -12.94
N HIS A 170 -22.02 12.52 -11.74
CA HIS A 170 -23.01 13.55 -11.42
C HIS A 170 -22.41 14.96 -11.51
N ILE A 171 -21.29 15.20 -10.84
CA ILE A 171 -20.58 16.50 -10.85
C ILE A 171 -20.15 16.88 -12.27
N LYS A 172 -19.67 15.91 -13.06
CA LYS A 172 -19.29 16.15 -14.46
C LYS A 172 -20.48 16.62 -15.29
N ASN A 173 -21.64 15.99 -15.13
CA ASN A 173 -22.86 16.38 -15.82
C ASN A 173 -23.35 17.76 -15.40
N GLU A 174 -23.25 18.09 -14.11
CA GLU A 174 -23.61 19.40 -13.57
C GLU A 174 -22.71 20.51 -14.11
N CYS A 175 -21.39 20.29 -14.15
CA CYS A 175 -20.43 21.21 -14.76
C CYS A 175 -20.75 21.49 -16.24
N VAL A 176 -21.17 20.48 -17.00
CA VAL A 176 -21.58 20.66 -18.40
C VAL A 176 -22.86 21.51 -18.50
N LYS A 177 -23.85 21.29 -17.62
CA LYS A 177 -25.08 22.11 -17.57
C LYS A 177 -24.77 23.57 -17.26
N VAL A 178 -24.02 23.82 -16.18
CA VAL A 178 -23.63 25.16 -15.76
C VAL A 178 -22.84 25.87 -16.85
N LYS A 179 -21.95 25.16 -17.55
CA LYS A 179 -21.20 25.74 -18.67
C LYS A 179 -22.12 26.18 -19.82
N LYS A 180 -23.12 25.36 -20.18
CA LYS A 180 -24.10 25.70 -21.21
C LYS A 180 -24.96 26.90 -20.81
N GLU A 181 -25.41 26.95 -19.56
CA GLU A 181 -26.18 28.10 -19.04
C GLU A 181 -25.33 29.38 -19.03
N ASN A 182 -24.08 29.29 -18.60
CA ASN A 182 -23.16 30.43 -18.61
C ASN A 182 -22.88 30.94 -20.03
N GLU A 183 -22.72 30.03 -21.00
CA GLU A 183 -22.60 30.41 -22.42
C GLU A 183 -23.88 31.07 -22.96
N LYS A 184 -25.07 30.60 -22.55
CA LYS A 184 -26.36 31.20 -22.92
C LYS A 184 -26.49 32.60 -22.32
N LEU A 185 -26.24 32.76 -21.02
CA LEU A 185 -26.26 34.04 -20.33
C LEU A 185 -25.27 35.02 -20.95
N LYS A 186 -24.06 34.58 -21.32
CA LYS A 186 -23.10 35.43 -22.03
C LYS A 186 -23.61 35.90 -23.40
N LYS A 187 -24.39 35.08 -24.11
CA LYS A 187 -25.02 35.49 -25.37
C LYS A 187 -26.14 36.50 -25.13
N GLU A 188 -26.99 36.25 -24.14
CA GLU A 188 -28.05 37.18 -23.73
C GLU A 188 -27.46 38.53 -23.29
N LEU A 189 -26.37 38.51 -22.51
CA LEU A 189 -25.65 39.71 -22.07
C LEU A 189 -25.06 40.51 -23.24
N LYS A 190 -24.55 39.83 -24.27
CA LYS A 190 -24.08 40.48 -25.51
C LYS A 190 -25.23 41.06 -26.35
N GLY A 191 -26.44 40.55 -26.17
CA GLY A 191 -27.64 41.06 -26.83
C GLY A 191 -28.27 42.26 -26.12
N LEU A 192 -27.80 42.63 -24.93
CA LEU A 192 -28.15 43.90 -24.32
C LEU A 192 -27.54 45.03 -25.15
N ASP A 193 -28.38 45.96 -25.58
CA ASP A 193 -27.98 47.07 -26.41
C ASP A 193 -27.08 48.03 -25.62
N LEU A 194 -25.82 48.10 -26.03
CA LEU A 194 -24.82 49.00 -25.44
C LEU A 194 -25.15 50.47 -25.72
N GLY A 195 -25.88 50.75 -26.81
CA GLY A 195 -26.30 52.09 -27.22
C GLY A 195 -27.59 52.58 -26.55
N PHE A 196 -28.27 51.72 -25.78
CA PHE A 196 -29.53 52.08 -25.10
C PHE A 196 -29.39 53.33 -24.21
N PHE A 197 -28.24 53.45 -23.52
CA PHE A 197 -27.98 54.60 -22.66
C PHE A 197 -27.58 55.85 -23.45
N GLU A 198 -26.94 55.69 -24.62
CA GLU A 198 -26.63 56.81 -25.53
C GLU A 198 -27.92 57.38 -26.11
N GLU A 199 -28.87 56.53 -26.52
CA GLU A 199 -30.18 56.96 -27.01
C GLU A 199 -30.99 57.71 -25.95
N ILE A 200 -30.96 57.24 -24.69
CA ILE A 200 -31.57 57.96 -23.56
C ILE A 200 -30.92 59.34 -23.36
N GLU A 201 -29.60 59.43 -23.50
CA GLU A 201 -28.87 60.69 -23.34
C GLU A 201 -29.17 61.67 -24.47
N ASP A 202 -29.25 61.20 -25.72
CA ASP A 202 -29.66 61.98 -26.88
C ASP A 202 -31.08 62.53 -26.73
N ILE A 203 -32.03 61.70 -26.30
CA ILE A 203 -33.41 62.12 -26.04
C ILE A 203 -33.45 63.20 -24.95
N LYS A 204 -32.71 63.01 -23.86
CA LYS A 204 -32.60 63.99 -22.78
C LYS A 204 -32.04 65.32 -23.30
N PHE A 205 -31.01 65.28 -24.13
CA PHE A 205 -30.42 66.47 -24.73
C PHE A 205 -31.40 67.19 -25.65
N ALA A 206 -32.08 66.47 -26.56
CA ALA A 206 -33.09 67.02 -27.45
C ALA A 206 -34.25 67.68 -26.67
N LEU A 207 -34.69 67.05 -25.57
CA LEU A 207 -35.72 67.62 -24.70
C LEU A 207 -35.24 68.91 -24.01
N GLN A 208 -34.00 68.94 -23.52
CA GLN A 208 -33.44 70.16 -22.92
C GLN A 208 -33.32 71.30 -23.95
N GLN A 209 -32.89 71.00 -25.18
CA GLN A 209 -32.81 72.00 -26.24
C GLN A 209 -34.19 72.51 -26.66
N SER A 210 -35.18 71.63 -26.81
CA SER A 210 -36.55 72.04 -27.14
C SER A 210 -37.18 72.88 -26.04
N ALA A 211 -36.97 72.53 -24.76
CA ALA A 211 -37.44 73.35 -23.63
C ALA A 211 -36.80 74.74 -23.61
N LYS A 212 -35.51 74.85 -23.97
CA LYS A 212 -34.81 76.13 -24.08
C LYS A 212 -35.38 76.98 -25.23
N LEU A 213 -35.52 76.39 -26.41
CA LEU A 213 -36.12 77.05 -27.58
C LEU A 213 -37.56 77.50 -27.28
N ASN A 214 -38.38 76.65 -26.65
CA ASN A 214 -39.74 77.01 -26.26
C ASN A 214 -39.77 78.23 -25.34
N LYS A 215 -38.86 78.34 -24.37
CA LYS A 215 -38.76 79.55 -23.53
C LYS A 215 -38.45 80.79 -24.36
N GLU A 216 -37.53 80.69 -25.33
CA GLU A 216 -37.18 81.80 -26.23
C GLU A 216 -38.35 82.17 -27.16
N TYR A 217 -39.06 81.19 -27.69
CA TYR A 217 -40.28 81.37 -28.47
C TYR A 217 -41.37 82.07 -27.65
N GLU A 218 -41.65 81.61 -26.44
CA GLU A 218 -42.62 82.26 -25.54
C GLU A 218 -42.24 83.71 -25.24
N GLN A 219 -40.98 84.00 -24.95
CA GLN A 219 -40.51 85.36 -24.72
C GLN A 219 -40.72 86.25 -25.95
N THR A 220 -40.41 85.72 -27.14
CA THR A 220 -40.57 86.46 -28.40
C THR A 220 -42.04 86.71 -28.72
N LEU A 221 -42.89 85.70 -28.53
CA LEU A 221 -44.33 85.79 -28.70
C LEU A 221 -44.95 86.81 -27.74
N ARG A 222 -44.55 86.80 -26.45
CA ARG A 222 -44.97 87.82 -25.46
C ARG A 222 -44.61 89.22 -25.93
N LYS A 223 -43.38 89.44 -26.40
CA LYS A 223 -42.94 90.75 -26.92
C LYS A 223 -43.78 91.20 -28.13
N MET A 224 -44.09 90.29 -29.05
CA MET A 224 -44.92 90.59 -30.22
C MET A 224 -46.36 90.93 -29.82
N CYS A 225 -46.98 90.13 -28.94
CA CYS A 225 -48.32 90.42 -28.41
C CYS A 225 -48.41 91.81 -27.76
N VAL A 226 -47.41 92.20 -26.95
CA VAL A 226 -47.33 93.54 -26.35
C VAL A 226 -47.23 94.63 -27.41
N LYS A 227 -46.40 94.44 -28.44
CA LYS A 227 -46.22 95.43 -29.53
C LYS A 227 -47.51 95.69 -30.32
N PHE A 228 -48.30 94.64 -30.57
CA PHE A 228 -49.54 94.74 -31.36
C PHE A 228 -50.80 94.94 -30.50
N GLY A 229 -50.67 95.04 -29.16
CA GLY A 229 -51.81 95.24 -28.25
C GLY A 229 -52.75 94.05 -28.12
N ILE A 230 -52.29 92.84 -28.50
CA ILE A 230 -53.09 91.61 -28.50
C ILE A 230 -52.80 90.84 -27.19
N PRO A 231 -53.82 90.31 -26.49
CA PRO A 231 -53.61 89.52 -25.29
C PRO A 231 -52.80 88.25 -25.56
N TYR A 232 -51.80 87.98 -24.71
CA TYR A 232 -50.93 86.80 -24.85
C TYR A 232 -51.70 85.49 -24.57
N PRO A 233 -51.71 84.51 -25.50
CA PRO A 233 -52.37 83.23 -25.28
C PRO A 233 -51.49 82.36 -24.38
N HIS A 234 -51.81 82.31 -23.09
CA HIS A 234 -51.11 81.42 -22.14
C HIS A 234 -51.85 80.06 -22.08
N PRO A 235 -51.17 78.92 -22.30
CA PRO A 235 -51.82 77.60 -22.32
C PRO A 235 -52.59 77.25 -21.04
N GLU A 236 -52.20 77.77 -19.88
CA GLU A 236 -52.88 77.47 -18.60
C GLU A 236 -54.21 78.24 -18.40
N LYS A 237 -54.48 79.29 -19.19
CA LYS A 237 -55.75 80.05 -19.10
C LYS A 237 -56.86 79.50 -19.98
N ASN A 238 -56.58 78.56 -20.88
CA ASN A 238 -57.57 78.00 -21.82
C ASN A 238 -58.15 76.63 -21.39
N ILE A 239 -57.80 76.09 -20.21
CA ILE A 239 -58.38 74.82 -19.71
C ILE A 239 -59.62 75.06 -18.79
N LEU A 240 -59.93 76.31 -18.44
CA LEU A 240 -61.16 76.68 -17.71
C LEU A 240 -62.31 77.12 -18.64
N GLY A 241 -62.16 76.95 -19.95
CA GLY A 241 -63.23 77.14 -20.94
C GLY A 241 -64.09 75.90 -21.11
N ASP A 242 -65.12 75.79 -20.28
CA ASP A 242 -66.40 75.10 -20.54
C ASP A 242 -66.35 73.59 -20.92
N ARG A 243 -66.17 72.72 -19.91
CA ARG A 243 -66.58 71.29 -19.97
C ARG A 243 -68.06 71.09 -19.57
N SER A 244 -68.93 72.07 -19.75
CA SER A 244 -70.34 71.99 -19.32
C SER A 244 -71.32 71.70 -20.46
N LYS A 245 -70.85 71.42 -21.68
CA LYS A 245 -71.70 71.16 -22.84
C LYS A 245 -71.36 69.86 -23.58
N TRP A 246 -71.29 68.74 -22.86
CA TRP A 246 -71.50 67.42 -23.46
C TRP A 246 -72.23 66.53 -22.43
N LYS A 247 -73.55 66.67 -22.41
CA LYS A 247 -74.52 65.68 -21.95
C LYS A 247 -75.50 65.45 -23.09
#